data_AF-A0AAV6MU74-F1
#
_entry.id   AF-A0AAV6MU74-F1
#
_cell.length_a   1.000
_cell.length_b   1.000
_cell.length_c   1.000
_cell.angle_alpha   90.00
_cell.angle_beta   90.00
_cell.angle_gamma   90.00
#
_symmetry.space_group_name_H-M   'P 1'
#
loop_
_entity.id
_entity.type
_entity.pdbx_description
1 polymer ?
#
loop_
_entity_poly.entity_id
_entity_poly.type
_entity_poly.pdbx_seq_one_letter_code
_entity_poly.pdbx_strand_id
1 'polypeptide(L)'
;MDDNNTSSGDPKENAVQENEAGQITKDESSLGNMVRRLQDSMSIGKIHKFWETQPVGQFKDVGDSSLAEGPIEPPTPLSEVKQEPYNLPSAYEWTTCDMDSEETCLEVYNLLKNNYVEDDENLFRFNYSKEFLGWALRPPGYFASWHIGVRAKASKKLVAFISGVPARIRILTKPTFEHWLLPKESVVDSFLVESQYTREVTDFCSFYTLPSSILGNQTYSTLKAAYSYYNVSTKTPLLQLMNDALIVAKKKDFDVFNALDVMENESFSEGTKIRSG
;
A
#
# COMPACT_ATOMS: atom_id res chain seq x y z
N MET A 1 5.57 -82.33 30.83
CA MET A 1 4.82 -81.48 31.79
C MET A 1 5.75 -81.01 32.92
N ASP A 2 7.01 -80.71 32.58
CA ASP A 2 7.66 -79.38 32.54
C ASP A 2 7.48 -78.45 33.75
N ASP A 3 8.33 -78.70 34.75
CA ASP A 3 9.31 -77.81 35.41
C ASP A 3 9.08 -76.27 35.54
N ASN A 4 9.06 -75.84 36.81
CA ASN A 4 9.87 -74.79 37.48
C ASN A 4 10.25 -73.49 36.72
N ASN A 5 10.00 -72.31 37.33
CA ASN A 5 10.93 -71.58 38.21
C ASN A 5 10.68 -70.04 38.27
N THR A 6 10.68 -69.50 39.51
CA THR A 6 11.10 -68.17 40.04
C THR A 6 10.91 -66.81 39.31
N SER A 7 10.53 -65.82 40.15
CA SER A 7 11.05 -64.42 40.27
C SER A 7 10.69 -63.44 39.14
N SER A 8 10.35 -62.15 39.31
CA SER A 8 10.56 -61.12 40.36
C SER A 8 9.65 -59.95 39.95
N GLY A 9 8.90 -59.32 40.86
CA GLY A 9 9.29 -58.01 41.39
C GLY A 9 8.57 -56.84 40.69
N ASP A 10 7.40 -56.46 41.20
CA ASP A 10 6.79 -55.15 40.93
C ASP A 10 7.65 -54.03 41.53
N PRO A 11 7.83 -52.93 40.79
CA PRO A 11 7.52 -51.65 41.40
C PRO A 11 6.65 -50.77 40.49
N LYS A 12 5.72 -50.07 41.15
CA LYS A 12 4.87 -49.01 40.60
C LYS A 12 5.67 -48.02 39.75
N GLU A 13 5.25 -47.83 38.50
CA GLU A 13 5.69 -46.71 37.66
C GLU A 13 4.54 -45.76 37.34
N ASN A 14 4.81 -44.48 37.61
CA ASN A 14 3.94 -43.34 37.41
C ASN A 14 3.67 -43.12 35.92
N ALA A 15 2.40 -43.02 35.55
CA ALA A 15 2.01 -42.44 34.28
C ALA A 15 2.30 -40.93 34.30
N VAL A 16 3.41 -40.52 33.69
CA VAL A 16 3.67 -39.14 33.30
C VAL A 16 3.34 -39.04 31.82
N GLN A 17 2.24 -38.34 31.51
CA GLN A 17 1.95 -37.84 30.17
C GLN A 17 2.95 -36.71 29.87
N GLU A 18 3.87 -36.95 28.94
CA GLU A 18 4.66 -35.89 28.30
C GLU A 18 3.72 -35.08 27.39
N ASN A 19 3.23 -33.96 27.91
CA ASN A 19 2.53 -32.95 27.12
C ASN A 19 3.53 -31.95 26.53
N GLU A 20 3.50 -31.86 25.20
CA GLU A 20 3.50 -30.63 24.40
C GLU A 20 4.62 -29.60 24.64
N ALA A 21 5.79 -29.87 24.04
CA ALA A 21 6.61 -28.82 23.46
C ALA A 21 6.07 -28.50 22.06
N GLY A 22 5.16 -27.53 21.92
CA GLY A 22 4.63 -27.18 20.60
C GLY A 22 3.47 -26.20 20.60
N GLN A 23 3.68 -24.96 21.04
CA GLN A 23 2.84 -23.83 20.66
C GLN A 23 3.57 -22.50 20.90
N ILE A 24 4.50 -22.16 20.00
CA ILE A 24 5.10 -20.83 19.88
C ILE A 24 4.86 -20.37 18.45
N THR A 25 3.63 -20.02 18.08
CA THR A 25 3.32 -19.34 16.81
C THR A 25 2.07 -18.45 16.85
N LYS A 26 1.51 -18.13 18.02
CA LYS A 26 0.29 -17.30 18.13
C LYS A 26 0.50 -15.90 18.70
N ASP A 27 1.73 -15.53 19.02
CA ASP A 27 2.01 -14.34 19.83
C ASP A 27 2.62 -13.16 19.06
N GLU A 28 3.10 -13.32 17.83
CA GLU A 28 3.68 -12.19 17.08
C GLU A 28 2.62 -11.18 16.61
N SER A 29 1.43 -11.61 16.20
CA SER A 29 0.33 -10.69 15.87
C SER A 29 -0.24 -10.00 17.12
N SER A 30 -0.20 -10.69 18.28
CA SER A 30 -0.60 -10.16 19.59
C SER A 30 0.40 -9.11 20.10
N LEU A 31 1.70 -9.41 20.02
CA LEU A 31 2.79 -8.50 20.37
C LEU A 31 2.86 -7.31 19.43
N GLY A 32 2.70 -7.49 18.11
CA GLY A 32 2.64 -6.38 17.15
C GLY A 32 1.49 -5.42 17.46
N ASN A 33 0.30 -5.97 17.76
CA ASN A 33 -0.85 -5.17 18.21
C ASN A 33 -0.62 -4.51 19.57
N MET A 34 0.08 -5.17 20.50
CA MET A 34 0.40 -4.63 21.81
C MET A 34 1.45 -3.50 21.72
N VAL A 35 2.48 -3.65 20.89
CA VAL A 35 3.51 -2.64 20.61
C VAL A 35 2.89 -1.44 19.91
N ARG A 36 1.99 -1.66 18.94
CA ARG A 36 1.23 -0.58 18.30
C ARG A 36 0.35 0.16 19.30
N ARG A 37 -0.39 -0.55 20.15
CA ARG A 37 -1.18 0.04 21.25
C ARG A 37 -0.30 0.81 22.25
N LEU A 38 0.91 0.33 22.53
CA LEU A 38 1.87 1.01 23.39
C LEU A 38 2.40 2.29 22.72
N GLN A 39 2.77 2.25 21.43
CA GLN A 39 3.17 3.44 20.66
C GLN A 39 2.02 4.47 20.56
N ASP A 40 0.80 4.01 20.31
CA ASP A 40 -0.39 4.84 20.29
C ASP A 40 -0.65 5.45 21.69
N SER A 41 -0.46 4.66 22.76
CA SER A 41 -0.58 5.15 24.14
C SER A 41 0.50 6.18 24.52
N MET A 42 1.71 6.03 23.97
CA MET A 42 2.79 7.00 24.12
C MET A 42 2.55 8.30 23.30
N SER A 43 1.61 8.26 22.36
CA SER A 43 1.18 9.40 21.55
C SER A 43 0.07 10.22 22.20
N ILE A 44 -0.60 9.70 23.24
CA ILE A 44 -1.71 10.36 23.96
C ILE A 44 -1.32 11.74 24.53
N GLY A 45 -0.02 12.02 24.71
CA GLY A 45 0.48 13.33 25.14
C GLY A 45 0.83 14.32 24.03
N LYS A 46 0.75 13.93 22.75
CA LYS A 46 1.08 14.82 21.61
C LYS A 46 -0.19 15.53 21.14
N ILE A 47 -0.17 16.86 21.22
CA ILE A 47 -1.24 17.70 20.68
C ILE A 47 -1.05 17.87 19.17
N HIS A 48 -2.02 17.43 18.39
CA HIS A 48 -2.05 17.56 16.93
C HIS A 48 -2.97 18.71 16.51
N LYS A 49 -2.44 19.94 16.58
CA LYS A 49 -3.18 21.20 16.35
C LYS A 49 -4.07 21.24 15.09
N PHE A 50 -3.66 20.55 14.02
CA PHE A 50 -4.47 20.46 12.80
C PHE A 50 -5.44 19.27 12.85
N TRP A 51 -4.94 18.04 13.01
CA TRP A 51 -5.76 16.82 12.93
C TRP A 51 -6.85 16.71 14.00
N GLU A 52 -6.65 17.29 15.19
CA GLU A 52 -7.67 17.35 16.24
C GLU A 52 -8.86 18.26 15.88
N THR A 53 -8.76 19.07 14.82
CA THR A 53 -9.85 19.91 14.30
C THR A 53 -10.58 19.29 13.11
N GLN A 54 -10.12 18.15 12.61
CA GLN A 54 -10.66 17.52 11.41
C GLN A 54 -11.62 16.38 11.77
N PRO A 55 -12.62 16.08 10.92
CA PRO A 55 -13.56 14.97 11.12
C PRO A 55 -12.91 13.62 10.80
N VAL A 56 -11.95 13.22 11.62
CA VAL A 56 -11.21 11.95 11.55
C VAL A 56 -11.28 11.24 12.90
N GLY A 57 -11.14 9.91 12.91
CA GLY A 57 -11.08 9.14 14.16
C GLY A 57 -9.92 9.62 15.03
N GLN A 58 -10.20 9.98 16.29
CA GLN A 58 -9.20 10.59 17.16
C GLN A 58 -8.48 9.53 18.01
N PHE A 59 -7.26 9.83 18.44
CA PHE A 59 -6.47 8.91 19.28
C PHE A 59 -7.19 8.51 20.58
N LYS A 60 -8.02 9.39 21.13
CA LYS A 60 -8.85 9.13 22.31
C LYS A 60 -9.96 8.09 22.07
N ASP A 61 -10.33 7.86 20.82
CA ASP A 61 -11.41 6.96 20.40
C ASP A 61 -10.88 5.56 20.03
N VAL A 62 -9.56 5.35 20.07
CA VAL A 62 -8.91 4.09 19.69
C VAL A 62 -9.35 2.96 20.62
N GLY A 63 -9.94 1.91 20.04
CA GLY A 63 -10.41 0.73 20.78
C GLY A 63 -11.85 0.81 21.27
N ASP A 64 -12.55 1.93 21.03
CA ASP A 64 -13.97 2.04 21.30
C ASP A 64 -14.80 1.38 20.18
N SER A 65 -15.22 0.13 20.42
CA SER A 65 -16.07 -0.62 19.50
C SER A 65 -17.55 -0.22 19.53
N SER A 66 -17.94 0.75 20.37
CA SER A 66 -19.32 1.23 20.47
C SER A 66 -19.66 2.32 19.45
N LEU A 67 -18.65 2.88 18.77
CA LEU A 67 -18.84 3.90 17.74
C LEU A 67 -19.53 3.31 16.50
N ALA A 68 -20.57 4.00 16.02
CA ALA A 68 -21.29 3.59 14.83
C ALA A 68 -20.46 3.84 13.57
N GLU A 69 -20.50 2.89 12.63
CA GLU A 69 -19.94 3.09 11.29
C GLU A 69 -20.73 4.18 10.53
N GLY A 70 -20.03 5.10 9.86
CA GLY A 70 -20.64 6.14 9.06
C GLY A 70 -19.83 7.44 9.02
N PRO A 71 -20.42 8.53 8.50
CA PRO A 71 -19.80 9.85 8.54
C PRO A 71 -19.58 10.33 9.98
N ILE A 72 -18.39 10.85 10.27
CA ILE A 72 -18.08 11.46 11.57
C ILE A 72 -18.86 12.77 11.76
N GLU A 73 -19.00 13.54 10.69
CA GLU A 73 -19.85 14.71 10.61
C GLU A 73 -20.88 14.55 9.48
N PRO A 74 -22.10 15.11 9.63
CA PRO A 74 -23.09 15.07 8.56
C PRO A 74 -22.61 15.87 7.34
N PRO A 75 -22.98 15.47 6.10
CA PRO A 75 -22.56 16.18 4.90
C PRO A 75 -23.00 17.65 4.91
N THR A 76 -22.04 18.57 4.74
CA THR A 76 -22.31 20.00 4.59
C THR A 76 -22.95 20.28 3.23
N PRO A 77 -24.07 21.03 3.15
CA PRO A 77 -24.65 21.47 1.89
C PRO A 77 -23.66 22.26 1.05
N LEU A 78 -23.68 22.09 -0.28
CA LEU A 78 -22.77 22.81 -1.19
C LEU A 78 -22.87 24.33 -1.08
N SER A 79 -24.03 24.86 -0.70
CA SER A 79 -24.26 26.30 -0.45
C SER A 79 -23.53 26.83 0.79
N GLU A 80 -23.19 25.96 1.74
CA GLU A 80 -22.51 26.28 2.99
C GLU A 80 -21.00 26.03 2.92
N VAL A 81 -20.54 25.30 1.89
CA VAL A 81 -19.12 25.16 1.59
C VAL A 81 -18.57 26.51 1.12
N LYS A 82 -17.38 26.86 1.62
CA LYS A 82 -16.69 28.10 1.23
C LYS A 82 -16.44 28.11 -0.29
N GLN A 83 -16.97 29.13 -0.97
CA GLN A 83 -16.85 29.27 -2.43
C GLN A 83 -15.51 29.86 -2.86
N GLU A 84 -14.90 30.68 -1.99
CA GLU A 84 -13.59 31.29 -2.26
C GLU A 84 -12.44 30.42 -1.72
N PRO A 85 -11.28 30.37 -2.42
CA PRO A 85 -10.13 29.62 -1.96
C PRO A 85 -9.68 30.00 -0.53
N TYR A 86 -8.99 29.09 0.14
CA TYR A 86 -8.37 29.40 1.43
C TYR A 86 -7.30 30.48 1.29
N ASN A 87 -7.08 31.27 2.34
CA ASN A 87 -6.09 32.33 2.30
C ASN A 87 -4.69 31.72 2.27
N LEU A 88 -3.86 32.20 1.35
CA LEU A 88 -2.42 31.94 1.32
C LEU A 88 -1.65 33.19 1.77
N PRO A 89 -0.41 33.04 2.26
CA PRO A 89 0.47 34.19 2.43
C PRO A 89 0.59 34.99 1.13
N SER A 90 0.74 36.30 1.23
CA SER A 90 0.64 37.22 0.08
C SER A 90 1.63 36.93 -1.05
N ALA A 91 2.75 36.28 -0.75
CA ALA A 91 3.77 35.85 -1.72
C ALA A 91 3.36 34.65 -2.58
N TYR A 92 2.26 33.97 -2.26
CA TYR A 92 1.81 32.74 -2.93
C TYR A 92 0.44 32.92 -3.57
N GLU A 93 0.18 32.08 -4.56
CA GLU A 93 -1.11 31.99 -5.26
C GLU A 93 -1.48 30.53 -5.52
N TRP A 94 -2.79 30.25 -5.50
CA TRP A 94 -3.33 28.97 -5.92
C TRP A 94 -3.22 28.81 -7.43
N THR A 95 -2.99 27.60 -7.88
CA THR A 95 -3.08 27.22 -9.30
C THR A 95 -3.78 25.87 -9.40
N THR A 96 -4.48 25.66 -10.51
CA THR A 96 -4.88 24.31 -10.92
C THR A 96 -3.76 23.73 -11.78
N CYS A 97 -3.35 22.50 -11.50
CA CYS A 97 -2.32 21.80 -12.28
C CYS A 97 -2.98 20.94 -13.35
N ASP A 98 -3.06 21.48 -14.56
CA ASP A 98 -3.53 20.72 -15.73
C ASP A 98 -2.50 19.64 -16.12
N MET A 99 -2.83 18.38 -15.85
CA MET A 99 -1.95 17.24 -16.14
C MET A 99 -1.98 16.82 -17.63
N ASP A 100 -2.82 17.44 -18.47
CA ASP A 100 -2.79 17.29 -19.93
C ASP A 100 -1.73 18.23 -20.57
N SER A 101 -1.30 19.27 -19.86
CA SER A 101 -0.19 20.13 -20.27
C SER A 101 1.17 19.46 -19.98
N GLU A 102 2.01 19.33 -21.00
CA GLU A 102 3.35 18.77 -20.85
C GLU A 102 4.23 19.61 -19.90
N GLU A 103 4.10 20.93 -19.94
CA GLU A 103 4.83 21.85 -19.06
C GLU A 103 4.45 21.64 -17.60
N THR A 104 3.15 21.65 -17.29
CA THR A 104 2.66 21.43 -15.92
C THR A 104 3.00 20.03 -15.41
N CYS A 105 2.87 19.00 -16.27
CA CYS A 105 3.23 17.64 -15.91
C CYS A 105 4.73 17.53 -15.58
N LEU A 106 5.60 18.22 -16.32
CA LEU A 106 7.03 18.30 -16.04
C LEU A 106 7.32 19.05 -14.73
N GLU A 107 6.61 20.13 -14.43
CA GLU A 107 6.75 20.84 -13.16
C GLU A 107 6.33 19.99 -11.95
N VAL A 108 5.19 19.30 -12.04
CA VAL A 108 4.73 18.38 -10.98
C VAL A 108 5.71 17.23 -10.80
N TYR A 109 6.17 16.63 -11.90
CA TYR A 109 7.21 15.60 -11.88
C TYR A 109 8.47 16.09 -11.15
N ASN A 110 9.00 17.25 -11.53
CA ASN A 110 10.20 17.81 -10.92
C ASN A 110 10.01 18.20 -9.45
N LEU A 111 8.82 18.68 -9.07
CA LEU A 111 8.50 18.96 -7.67
C LEU A 111 8.56 17.67 -6.84
N LEU A 112 7.88 16.62 -7.28
CA LEU A 112 7.82 15.36 -6.55
C LEU A 112 9.18 14.65 -6.51
N LYS A 113 9.85 14.54 -7.66
CA LYS A 113 11.19 13.94 -7.74
C LYS A 113 12.19 14.55 -6.77
N ASN A 114 12.09 15.84 -6.49
CA ASN A 114 13.06 16.55 -5.66
C ASN A 114 12.64 16.72 -4.20
N ASN A 115 11.37 16.52 -3.85
CA ASN A 115 10.84 16.88 -2.52
C ASN A 115 9.81 15.89 -1.93
N TYR A 116 9.49 14.81 -2.64
CA TYR A 116 8.54 13.81 -2.14
C TYR A 116 9.23 12.78 -1.23
N VAL A 117 8.44 11.84 -0.71
CA VAL A 117 8.81 10.88 0.34
C VAL A 117 10.21 10.30 0.13
N GLU A 118 11.01 10.45 1.19
CA GLU A 118 12.30 9.81 1.41
C GLU A 118 12.08 8.72 2.46
N ASP A 119 12.89 7.67 2.40
CA ASP A 119 12.99 6.71 3.50
C ASP A 119 13.64 7.36 4.74
N ASP A 120 13.49 6.74 5.91
CA ASP A 120 13.96 7.29 7.18
C ASP A 120 15.49 7.55 7.21
N GLU A 121 16.25 6.84 6.37
CA GLU A 121 17.70 6.99 6.21
C GLU A 121 18.12 7.95 5.07
N ASN A 122 17.16 8.50 4.32
CA ASN A 122 17.38 9.35 3.13
C ASN A 122 18.28 8.71 2.06
N LEU A 123 18.15 7.39 1.85
CA LEU A 123 18.87 6.63 0.81
C LEU A 123 18.08 6.59 -0.51
N PHE A 124 16.76 6.61 -0.43
CA PHE A 124 15.84 6.46 -1.54
C PHE A 124 14.80 7.57 -1.56
N ARG A 125 14.56 8.14 -2.74
CA ARG A 125 13.44 9.09 -2.96
C ARG A 125 12.55 8.59 -4.07
N PHE A 126 11.23 8.62 -3.88
CA PHE A 126 10.30 8.23 -4.95
C PHE A 126 10.48 9.10 -6.20
N ASN A 127 10.52 8.44 -7.36
CA ASN A 127 10.70 9.07 -8.66
C ASN A 127 9.57 8.61 -9.59
N TYR A 128 8.33 9.04 -9.29
CA TYR A 128 7.17 8.78 -10.15
C TYR A 128 7.46 9.21 -11.58
N SER A 129 7.31 8.32 -12.56
CA SER A 129 7.45 8.70 -13.97
C SER A 129 6.31 9.63 -14.41
N LYS A 130 6.50 10.41 -15.48
CA LYS A 130 5.43 11.24 -16.04
C LYS A 130 4.26 10.39 -16.51
N GLU A 131 4.54 9.21 -17.03
CA GLU A 131 3.56 8.23 -17.51
C GLU A 131 2.73 7.66 -16.36
N PHE A 132 3.37 7.44 -15.21
CA PHE A 132 2.72 7.03 -13.96
C PHE A 132 1.84 8.14 -13.40
N LEU A 133 2.35 9.38 -13.30
CA LEU A 133 1.56 10.53 -12.86
C LEU A 133 0.35 10.74 -13.77
N GLY A 134 0.55 10.65 -15.08
CA GLY A 134 -0.53 10.76 -16.05
C GLY A 134 -1.55 9.62 -15.97
N TRP A 135 -1.18 8.45 -15.45
CA TRP A 135 -2.08 7.32 -15.18
C TRP A 135 -2.82 7.48 -13.85
N ALA A 136 -2.10 7.79 -12.78
CA ALA A 136 -2.64 7.89 -11.43
C ALA A 136 -3.57 9.10 -11.25
N LEU A 137 -3.26 10.24 -11.89
CA LEU A 137 -3.97 11.50 -11.69
C LEU A 137 -5.11 11.73 -12.68
N ARG A 138 -5.23 10.93 -13.75
CA ARG A 138 -6.26 11.15 -14.78
C ARG A 138 -7.14 9.91 -15.02
N PRO A 139 -7.76 9.30 -14.00
CA PRO A 139 -8.75 8.27 -14.24
C PRO A 139 -9.98 8.82 -14.99
N PRO A 140 -10.77 7.98 -15.66
CA PRO A 140 -11.99 8.41 -16.34
C PRO A 140 -12.92 9.19 -15.41
N GLY A 141 -13.31 10.39 -15.84
CA GLY A 141 -14.18 11.29 -15.05
C GLY A 141 -13.46 12.03 -13.92
N TYR A 142 -12.13 12.11 -13.94
CA TYR A 142 -11.38 12.95 -13.01
C TYR A 142 -11.77 14.44 -13.13
N PHE A 143 -11.56 15.17 -12.04
CA PHE A 143 -11.78 16.61 -11.99
C PHE A 143 -10.43 17.33 -11.98
N ALA A 144 -10.08 18.02 -13.07
CA ALA A 144 -8.83 18.77 -13.15
C ALA A 144 -8.68 19.80 -12.00
N SER A 145 -9.80 20.34 -11.52
CA SER A 145 -9.87 21.25 -10.36
C SER A 145 -9.43 20.62 -9.04
N TRP A 146 -9.32 19.29 -8.94
CA TRP A 146 -8.82 18.58 -7.77
C TRP A 146 -7.29 18.40 -7.79
N HIS A 147 -6.61 18.85 -8.84
CA HIS A 147 -5.15 18.93 -8.91
C HIS A 147 -4.72 20.34 -8.52
N ILE A 148 -4.43 20.52 -7.24
CA ILE A 148 -4.23 21.85 -6.64
C ILE A 148 -2.74 22.06 -6.40
N GLY A 149 -2.23 23.16 -6.93
CA GLY A 149 -0.86 23.62 -6.72
C GLY A 149 -0.80 24.96 -5.99
N VAL A 150 0.37 25.25 -5.41
CA VAL A 150 0.73 26.58 -4.90
C VAL A 150 1.94 27.08 -5.66
N ARG A 151 1.89 28.31 -6.17
CA ARG A 151 3.03 28.97 -6.83
C ARG A 151 3.52 30.17 -6.04
N ALA A 152 4.83 30.39 -6.07
CA ALA A 152 5.40 31.66 -5.62
C ALA A 152 5.14 32.74 -6.68
N LYS A 153 4.46 33.84 -6.31
CA LYS A 153 4.04 34.88 -7.27
C LYS A 153 5.20 35.51 -8.04
N ALA A 154 6.32 35.72 -7.36
CA ALA A 154 7.49 36.42 -7.94
C ALA A 154 8.20 35.58 -9.01
N SER A 155 8.36 34.27 -8.79
CA SER A 155 9.10 33.38 -9.69
C SER A 155 8.21 32.49 -10.55
N LYS A 156 6.91 32.41 -10.24
CA LYS A 156 5.93 31.47 -10.80
C LYS A 156 6.26 29.99 -10.58
N LYS A 157 7.29 29.69 -9.80
CA LYS A 157 7.70 28.32 -9.44
C LYS A 157 6.60 27.62 -8.64
N LEU A 158 6.27 26.39 -9.03
CA LEU A 158 5.42 25.48 -8.26
C LEU A 158 6.16 25.03 -6.99
N VAL A 159 5.55 25.22 -5.82
CA VAL A 159 6.17 24.97 -4.50
C VAL A 159 5.39 23.97 -3.63
N ALA A 160 4.13 23.69 -3.94
CA ALA A 160 3.35 22.65 -3.30
C ALA A 160 2.35 22.06 -4.30
N PHE A 161 1.97 20.80 -4.08
CA PHE A 161 1.01 20.09 -4.90
C PHE A 161 0.23 19.08 -4.06
N ILE A 162 -1.08 19.00 -4.29
CA ILE A 162 -1.97 17.96 -3.76
C ILE A 162 -2.97 17.59 -4.86
N SER A 163 -3.29 16.30 -4.98
CA SER A 163 -4.24 15.80 -5.98
C SER A 163 -5.31 14.94 -5.35
N GLY A 164 -6.56 15.12 -5.77
CA GLY A 164 -7.65 14.18 -5.56
C GLY A 164 -8.08 13.53 -6.87
N VAL A 165 -8.46 12.26 -6.82
CA VAL A 165 -9.11 11.56 -7.93
C VAL A 165 -10.40 10.89 -7.45
N PRO A 166 -11.46 10.86 -8.27
CA PRO A 166 -12.70 10.20 -7.89
C PRO A 166 -12.48 8.69 -7.79
N ALA A 167 -12.85 8.11 -6.66
CA ALA A 167 -12.87 6.67 -6.45
C ALA A 167 -14.27 6.24 -5.98
N ARG A 168 -14.88 5.28 -6.69
CA ARG A 168 -16.08 4.59 -6.19
C ARG A 168 -15.62 3.34 -5.46
N ILE A 169 -15.82 3.31 -4.14
CA ILE A 169 -15.32 2.25 -3.25
C ILE A 169 -16.13 0.94 -3.36
N ARG A 170 -17.04 0.78 -4.35
CA ARG A 170 -17.67 -0.52 -4.68
C ARG A 170 -17.82 -0.72 -6.19
N ILE A 171 -17.36 -1.90 -6.63
CA ILE A 171 -17.35 -2.50 -7.98
C ILE A 171 -16.74 -1.61 -9.06
N LEU A 172 -15.53 -1.98 -9.50
CA LEU A 172 -14.86 -1.42 -10.68
C LEU A 172 -15.78 -1.57 -11.91
N THR A 173 -16.20 -0.45 -12.50
CA THR A 173 -16.89 -0.48 -13.81
C THR A 173 -15.89 -0.84 -14.91
N LYS A 174 -16.36 -1.32 -16.07
CA LYS A 174 -15.47 -1.67 -17.21
C LYS A 174 -14.47 -0.54 -17.57
N PRO A 175 -14.88 0.74 -17.72
CA PRO A 175 -13.92 1.81 -18.00
C PRO A 175 -12.90 2.04 -16.87
N THR A 176 -13.32 1.84 -15.61
CA THR A 176 -12.43 1.98 -14.46
C THR A 176 -11.42 0.83 -14.43
N PHE A 177 -11.88 -0.40 -14.65
CA PHE A 177 -11.02 -1.58 -14.77
C PHE A 177 -10.00 -1.40 -15.90
N GLU A 178 -10.45 -0.98 -17.09
CA GLU A 178 -9.57 -0.77 -18.24
C GLU A 178 -8.47 0.27 -17.95
N HIS A 179 -8.81 1.37 -17.28
CA HIS A 179 -7.84 2.39 -16.92
C HIS A 179 -6.77 1.90 -15.93
N TRP A 180 -7.19 1.17 -14.89
CA TRP A 180 -6.28 0.77 -13.81
C TRP A 180 -5.50 -0.52 -14.10
N LEU A 181 -6.03 -1.42 -14.93
CA LEU A 181 -5.53 -2.80 -15.05
C LEU A 181 -5.24 -3.25 -16.49
N LEU A 182 -5.50 -2.46 -17.52
CA LEU A 182 -4.90 -2.79 -18.82
C LEU A 182 -3.40 -2.50 -18.78
N PRO A 183 -2.55 -3.43 -19.27
CA PRO A 183 -1.12 -3.23 -19.29
C PRO A 183 -0.73 -1.92 -19.97
N LYS A 184 0.06 -1.12 -19.26
CA LYS A 184 0.66 0.11 -19.78
C LYS A 184 2.14 0.05 -19.51
N GLU A 185 2.93 0.10 -20.59
CA GLU A 185 4.38 -0.04 -20.54
C GLU A 185 4.99 0.89 -19.49
N SER A 186 5.87 0.32 -18.65
CA SER A 186 6.55 1.01 -17.54
C SER A 186 5.63 1.65 -16.49
N VAL A 187 4.34 1.32 -16.45
CA VAL A 187 3.38 1.84 -15.46
C VAL A 187 2.71 0.70 -14.71
N VAL A 188 1.95 -0.14 -15.40
CA VAL A 188 1.22 -1.27 -14.79
C VAL A 188 1.32 -2.49 -15.69
N ASP A 189 1.65 -3.61 -15.08
CA ASP A 189 1.70 -4.92 -15.70
C ASP A 189 0.56 -5.77 -15.15
N SER A 190 -0.12 -6.50 -16.02
CA SER A 190 -1.31 -7.28 -15.67
C SER A 190 -1.36 -8.54 -16.53
N PHE A 191 -1.59 -9.68 -15.87
CA PHE A 191 -1.50 -11.00 -16.45
C PHE A 191 -2.73 -11.83 -16.11
N LEU A 192 -3.13 -12.69 -17.04
CA LEU A 192 -4.25 -13.61 -16.90
C LEU A 192 -3.73 -15.03 -16.97
N VAL A 193 -4.29 -15.91 -16.14
CA VAL A 193 -4.16 -17.36 -16.32
C VAL A 193 -5.36 -17.80 -17.15
N GLU A 194 -5.08 -18.36 -18.32
CA GLU A 194 -6.09 -18.92 -19.22
C GLU A 194 -5.97 -20.44 -19.23
N SER A 195 -7.10 -21.12 -19.00
CA SER A 195 -7.19 -22.56 -19.14
C SER A 195 -6.88 -22.98 -20.57
N GLN A 196 -5.88 -23.85 -20.75
CA GLN A 196 -5.52 -24.36 -22.08
C GLN A 196 -6.62 -25.22 -22.71
N TYR A 197 -7.52 -25.79 -21.88
CA TYR A 197 -8.60 -26.66 -22.34
C TYR A 197 -9.90 -25.89 -22.61
N THR A 198 -10.32 -25.03 -21.68
CA THR A 198 -11.62 -24.33 -21.77
C THR A 198 -11.49 -22.92 -22.37
N ARG A 199 -10.27 -22.37 -22.47
CA ARG A 199 -9.99 -20.98 -22.85
C ARG A 199 -10.61 -19.93 -21.91
N GLU A 200 -11.05 -20.38 -20.73
CA GLU A 200 -11.58 -19.48 -19.71
C GLU A 200 -10.43 -18.86 -18.90
N VAL A 201 -10.59 -17.58 -18.58
CA VAL A 201 -9.74 -16.89 -17.62
C VAL A 201 -10.08 -17.38 -16.22
N THR A 202 -9.08 -17.87 -15.49
CA THR A 202 -9.25 -18.42 -14.15
C THR A 202 -8.66 -17.53 -13.07
N ASP A 203 -7.51 -16.92 -13.32
CA ASP A 203 -6.76 -16.15 -12.32
C ASP A 203 -6.19 -14.88 -12.94
N PHE A 204 -5.86 -13.91 -12.10
CA PHE A 204 -5.33 -12.61 -12.50
C PHE A 204 -4.28 -12.13 -11.50
N CYS A 205 -3.18 -11.56 -11.97
CA CYS A 205 -2.24 -10.85 -11.12
C CYS A 205 -1.74 -9.56 -11.78
N SER A 206 -1.40 -8.58 -10.96
CA SER A 206 -0.90 -7.29 -11.44
C SER A 206 0.08 -6.64 -10.47
N PHE A 207 0.97 -5.83 -11.04
CA PHE A 207 1.87 -4.97 -10.27
C PHE A 207 2.15 -3.69 -11.05
N TYR A 208 2.40 -2.60 -10.32
CA TYR A 208 2.78 -1.32 -10.92
C TYR A 208 4.26 -1.00 -10.69
N THR A 209 4.82 -0.19 -11.58
CA THR A 209 6.21 0.25 -11.54
C THR A 209 6.30 1.55 -10.77
N LEU A 210 7.13 1.59 -9.73
CA LEU A 210 7.48 2.82 -9.05
C LEU A 210 8.99 2.86 -8.82
N PRO A 211 9.75 3.62 -9.64
CA PRO A 211 11.17 3.74 -9.44
C PRO A 211 11.50 4.71 -8.30
N SER A 212 12.63 4.46 -7.64
CA SER A 212 13.23 5.35 -6.65
C SER A 212 14.61 5.81 -7.12
N SER A 213 14.97 7.06 -6.84
CA SER A 213 16.33 7.55 -7.02
C SER A 213 17.21 7.08 -5.87
N ILE A 214 18.39 6.55 -6.20
CA ILE A 214 19.40 6.13 -5.21
C ILE A 214 20.31 7.34 -4.94
N LEU A 215 20.31 7.83 -3.71
CA LEU A 215 21.07 9.01 -3.33
C LEU A 215 22.50 8.62 -2.93
N GLY A 216 23.49 9.36 -3.44
CA GLY A 216 24.90 9.20 -3.04
C GLY A 216 25.64 7.97 -3.57
N ASN A 217 25.04 7.16 -4.45
CA ASN A 217 25.69 6.00 -5.06
C ASN A 217 26.34 6.35 -6.42
N GLN A 218 27.61 5.99 -6.62
CA GLN A 218 28.36 6.31 -7.84
C GLN A 218 28.10 5.35 -9.02
N THR A 219 27.58 4.16 -8.74
CA THR A 219 27.40 3.08 -9.71
C THR A 219 25.96 2.98 -10.20
N TYR A 220 25.00 3.18 -9.30
CA TYR A 220 23.57 3.04 -9.58
C TYR A 220 22.82 4.30 -9.18
N SER A 221 21.97 4.81 -10.07
CA SER A 221 21.18 6.03 -9.84
C SER A 221 19.70 5.77 -9.55
N THR A 222 19.21 4.57 -9.88
CA THR A 222 17.78 4.25 -9.87
C THR A 222 17.58 2.82 -9.37
N LEU A 223 16.59 2.63 -8.50
CA LEU A 223 16.05 1.35 -8.09
C LEU A 223 14.68 1.18 -8.76
N LYS A 224 14.50 0.16 -9.60
CA LYS A 224 13.23 -0.13 -10.26
C LYS A 224 12.44 -1.13 -9.41
N ALA A 225 11.47 -0.63 -8.64
CA ALA A 225 10.62 -1.45 -7.79
C ALA A 225 9.28 -1.75 -8.45
N ALA A 226 8.84 -3.01 -8.34
CA ALA A 226 7.48 -3.44 -8.63
C ALA A 226 6.68 -3.41 -7.32
N TYR A 227 5.43 -2.98 -7.37
CA TYR A 227 4.51 -3.02 -6.23
C TYR A 227 3.32 -3.89 -6.59
N SER A 228 3.11 -4.96 -5.80
CA SER A 228 1.93 -5.81 -5.91
C SER A 228 0.67 -4.96 -5.90
N TYR A 229 -0.22 -5.20 -6.85
CA TYR A 229 -1.46 -4.47 -6.99
C TYR A 229 -2.66 -5.39 -6.72
N TYR A 230 -3.60 -5.54 -7.66
CA TYR A 230 -4.73 -6.45 -7.50
C TYR A 230 -4.39 -7.86 -8.00
N ASN A 231 -4.71 -8.86 -7.18
CA ASN A 231 -4.52 -10.28 -7.50
C ASN A 231 -5.81 -11.05 -7.20
N VAL A 232 -6.20 -11.96 -8.09
CA VAL A 232 -7.37 -12.83 -7.95
C VAL A 232 -6.95 -14.26 -8.25
N SER A 233 -7.11 -15.13 -7.27
CA SER A 233 -6.73 -16.55 -7.33
C SER A 233 -7.98 -17.40 -7.18
N THR A 234 -8.28 -18.26 -8.14
CA THR A 234 -9.45 -19.17 -8.09
C THR A 234 -9.09 -20.63 -8.36
N LYS A 235 -8.23 -20.89 -9.34
CA LYS A 235 -7.79 -22.25 -9.71
C LYS A 235 -6.33 -22.47 -9.37
N THR A 236 -5.52 -21.44 -9.54
CA THR A 236 -4.10 -21.46 -9.18
C THR A 236 -3.99 -21.14 -7.69
N PRO A 237 -3.17 -21.86 -6.89
CA PRO A 237 -2.86 -21.46 -5.53
C PRO A 237 -2.18 -20.08 -5.50
N LEU A 238 -2.58 -19.20 -4.57
CA LEU A 238 -2.09 -17.83 -4.53
C LEU A 238 -0.56 -17.74 -4.44
N LEU A 239 0.07 -18.60 -3.63
CA LEU A 239 1.53 -18.69 -3.55
C LEU A 239 2.18 -18.99 -4.92
N GLN A 240 1.59 -19.88 -5.71
CA GLN A 240 2.09 -20.19 -7.04
C GLN A 240 1.91 -18.98 -7.98
N LEU A 241 0.72 -18.37 -7.98
CA LEU A 241 0.41 -17.19 -8.79
C LEU A 241 1.37 -16.03 -8.50
N MET A 242 1.70 -15.80 -7.23
CA MET A 242 2.63 -14.76 -6.83
C MET A 242 4.09 -15.11 -7.14
N ASN A 243 4.49 -16.38 -7.04
CA ASN A 243 5.81 -16.81 -7.52
C ASN A 243 5.98 -16.54 -9.02
N ASP A 244 4.95 -16.80 -9.83
CA ASP A 244 4.98 -16.48 -11.26
C ASP A 244 5.08 -14.97 -11.49
N ALA A 245 4.36 -14.16 -10.71
CA ALA A 245 4.48 -12.69 -10.77
C ALA A 245 5.91 -12.21 -10.45
N LEU A 246 6.57 -12.80 -9.44
CA LEU A 246 7.96 -12.50 -9.08
C LEU A 246 8.94 -12.89 -10.20
N ILE A 247 8.74 -14.05 -10.83
CA ILE A 247 9.54 -14.49 -11.97
C ILE A 247 9.40 -13.51 -13.14
N VAL A 248 8.17 -13.08 -13.43
CA VAL A 248 7.90 -12.11 -14.51
C VAL A 248 8.50 -10.74 -14.19
N ALA A 249 8.36 -10.26 -12.96
CA ALA A 249 9.01 -9.03 -12.52
C ALA A 249 10.53 -9.12 -12.68
N LYS A 250 11.15 -10.24 -12.29
CA LYS A 250 12.60 -10.42 -12.48
C LYS A 250 13.01 -10.43 -13.95
N LYS A 251 12.23 -11.08 -14.83
CA LYS A 251 12.44 -11.08 -16.29
C LYS A 251 12.25 -9.70 -16.93
N LYS A 252 11.52 -8.79 -16.27
CA LYS A 252 11.33 -7.39 -16.67
C LYS A 252 12.33 -6.44 -16.00
N ASP A 253 13.42 -6.98 -15.47
CA ASP A 253 14.53 -6.26 -14.84
C ASP A 253 14.09 -5.38 -13.66
N PHE A 254 13.09 -5.82 -12.88
CA PHE A 254 12.82 -5.21 -11.58
C PHE A 254 13.86 -5.68 -10.55
N ASP A 255 14.28 -4.74 -9.71
CA ASP A 255 15.31 -4.96 -8.69
C ASP A 255 14.70 -5.55 -7.41
N VAL A 256 13.47 -5.14 -7.09
CA VAL A 256 12.74 -5.54 -5.89
C VAL A 256 11.23 -5.60 -6.18
N PHE A 257 10.53 -6.43 -5.42
CA PHE A 257 9.08 -6.57 -5.46
C PHE A 257 8.49 -6.31 -4.08
N ASN A 258 7.72 -5.23 -3.96
CA ASN A 258 7.11 -4.76 -2.73
C ASN A 258 5.65 -5.20 -2.66
N ALA A 259 5.18 -5.59 -1.48
CA ALA A 259 3.78 -5.89 -1.22
C ALA A 259 3.40 -5.33 0.16
N LEU A 260 2.22 -4.73 0.27
CA LEU A 260 1.66 -4.32 1.55
C LEU A 260 0.95 -5.51 2.20
N ASP A 261 0.92 -5.53 3.53
CA ASP A 261 0.14 -6.50 4.30
C ASP A 261 -1.35 -6.13 4.30
N VAL A 262 -1.97 -6.31 3.14
CA VAL A 262 -3.38 -6.08 2.86
C VAL A 262 -3.89 -7.21 1.96
N MET A 263 -5.21 -7.34 1.84
CA MET A 263 -5.85 -8.46 1.11
C MET A 263 -5.43 -9.80 1.73
N GLU A 264 -5.00 -10.77 0.93
CA GLU A 264 -4.53 -12.08 1.38
C GLU A 264 -2.99 -12.20 1.28
N ASN A 265 -2.28 -11.07 1.28
CA ASN A 265 -0.84 -11.05 0.99
C ASN A 265 0.03 -11.75 2.06
N GLU A 266 -0.42 -11.75 3.32
CA GLU A 266 0.23 -12.47 4.41
C GLU A 266 0.45 -13.94 4.04
N SER A 267 -0.53 -14.57 3.38
CA SER A 267 -0.53 -16.01 3.07
C SER A 267 0.58 -16.49 2.13
N PHE A 268 1.18 -15.60 1.33
CA PHE A 268 2.28 -15.94 0.43
C PHE A 268 3.63 -15.35 0.86
N SER A 269 3.66 -14.48 1.86
CA SER A 269 4.87 -13.73 2.27
C SER A 269 6.04 -14.66 2.64
N GLU A 270 5.79 -15.65 3.50
CA GLU A 270 6.80 -16.63 3.93
C GLU A 270 7.33 -17.49 2.76
N GLY A 271 6.41 -18.00 1.93
CA GLY A 271 6.73 -18.86 0.79
C GLY A 271 7.46 -18.15 -0.36
N THR A 272 7.32 -16.82 -0.45
CA THR A 272 7.96 -15.98 -1.48
C THR A 272 9.24 -15.28 -1.01
N LYS A 273 9.58 -15.41 0.29
CA LYS A 273 10.69 -14.69 0.94
C LYS A 273 10.53 -13.17 0.92
N ILE A 274 9.31 -12.66 0.76
CA ILE A 274 9.00 -11.26 1.03
C ILE A 274 9.09 -11.07 2.55
N ARG A 275 9.83 -10.05 2.98
CA ARG A 275 10.07 -9.77 4.39
C ARG A 275 9.53 -8.39 4.73
N SER A 276 9.18 -8.21 6.01
CA SER A 276 8.85 -6.89 6.55
C SER A 276 10.03 -5.95 6.32
N GLY A 277 9.72 -4.79 5.73
CA GLY A 277 10.65 -3.68 5.54
C GLY A 277 10.72 -2.77 6.76
#